data_AF-A0A7D9DMJ9-F1
#
_entry.id   AF-A0A7D9DMJ9-F1
#
_cell.length_a   1.000
_cell.length_b   1.000
_cell.length_c   1.000
_cell.angle_alpha   90.00
_cell.angle_beta   90.00
_cell.angle_gamma   90.00
#
_symmetry.space_group_name_H-M   'P 1'
#
loop_
_entity.id
_entity.type
_entity.pdbx_description
1 polymer ?
#
loop_
_entity_poly.entity_id
_entity_poly.type
_entity_poly.pdbx_seq_one_letter_code
_entity_poly.pdbx_strand_id
1 'polypeptide(L)'
;MANVVPIFKKGEPQLKVNYRPISLLPCLSKICERIVFIRLYNFLLEIGFLYKFQSGFRPGDSTVNQLLYFVHQIYCAFEAGKEVRVVFLDISKAFDRVWHAGLLKKLEAIGIRNPLLQWFESYLENRIQRVVIEGQSSEWEK
;
A
#
# COMPACT_ATOMS: atom_id res chain seq x y z
N MET A 1 -4.35 -15.84 6.98
CA MET A 1 -3.62 -16.00 8.24
C MET A 1 -2.33 -15.19 8.18
N ALA A 2 -2.03 -14.39 9.20
CA ALA A 2 -0.77 -13.66 9.31
C ALA A 2 -0.30 -13.56 10.77
N ASN A 3 1.00 -13.66 11.02
CA ASN A 3 1.57 -13.30 12.31
C ASN A 3 1.90 -11.81 12.31
N VAL A 4 1.37 -11.04 13.24
CA VAL A 4 1.64 -9.62 13.37
C VAL A 4 2.76 -9.41 14.37
N VAL A 5 3.86 -8.84 13.92
CA VAL A 5 4.99 -8.45 14.78
C VAL A 5 4.96 -6.93 14.95
N PRO A 6 4.72 -6.43 16.17
CA PRO A 6 4.72 -4.99 16.43
C PRO A 6 6.18 -4.48 16.46
N ILE A 7 6.48 -3.49 15.62
CA ILE A 7 7.79 -2.82 15.60
C ILE A 7 7.64 -1.44 16.24
N PHE A 8 8.44 -1.16 17.26
CA PHE A 8 8.45 0.16 17.90
C PHE A 8 8.86 1.25 16.90
N LYS A 9 8.04 2.32 16.81
CA LYS A 9 8.24 3.41 15.85
C LYS A 9 8.88 4.64 16.50
N LYS A 10 8.29 5.18 17.57
CA LYS A 10 8.77 6.37 18.31
C LYS A 10 7.90 6.66 19.54
N GLY A 11 8.39 7.46 20.48
CA GLY A 11 7.62 7.94 21.64
C GLY A 11 7.71 7.01 22.85
N GLU A 12 6.64 6.91 23.63
CA GLU A 12 6.58 6.04 24.81
C GLU A 12 6.34 4.57 24.44
N PRO A 13 7.20 3.62 24.86
CA PRO A 13 7.05 2.19 24.54
C PRO A 13 5.83 1.51 25.17
N GLN A 14 5.18 2.12 26.17
CA GLN A 14 4.00 1.52 26.80
C GLN A 14 2.71 1.73 25.99
N LEU A 15 2.73 2.65 25.01
CA LEU A 15 1.56 3.00 24.22
C LEU A 15 1.52 2.18 22.92
N LYS A 16 0.47 1.38 22.73
CA LYS A 16 0.26 0.54 21.53
C LYS A 16 0.32 1.32 20.22
N VAL A 17 -0.15 2.57 20.22
CA VAL A 17 -0.16 3.47 19.04
C VAL A 17 1.23 3.80 18.51
N ASN A 18 2.26 3.62 19.34
CA ASN A 18 3.65 3.88 19.00
C ASN A 18 4.33 2.69 18.31
N TYR A 19 3.60 1.60 18.07
CA TYR A 19 4.07 0.44 17.33
C TYR A 19 3.43 0.37 15.95
N ARG A 20 4.23 -0.04 14.96
CA ARG A 20 3.75 -0.40 13.63
C ARG A 20 3.52 -1.91 13.57
N PRO A 21 2.28 -2.38 13.35
CA PRO A 21 2.06 -3.80 13.14
C PRO A 21 2.60 -4.21 11.77
N ILE A 22 3.48 -5.21 11.73
CA ILE A 22 3.97 -5.80 10.48
C ILE A 22 3.37 -7.21 10.33
N SER A 23 2.56 -7.40 9.29
CA SER A 23 1.98 -8.70 8.96
C SER A 23 3.01 -9.59 8.25
N LEU A 24 3.45 -10.64 8.93
CA LEU A 24 4.27 -11.71 8.38
C LEU A 24 3.36 -12.81 7.82
N LEU A 25 3.25 -12.82 6.51
CA LEU A 25 2.51 -13.83 5.76
C LEU A 25 3.30 -15.14 5.63
N PRO A 26 2.60 -16.30 5.54
CA PRO A 26 3.22 -17.56 5.17
C PRO A 26 4.01 -17.46 3.86
N CYS A 27 5.10 -18.24 3.73
CA CYS A 27 5.95 -18.20 2.54
C CYS A 27 5.17 -18.46 1.24
N LEU A 28 4.25 -19.43 1.26
CA LEU A 28 3.39 -19.74 0.11
C LEU A 28 2.53 -18.54 -0.29
N SER A 29 1.89 -17.86 0.67
CA SER A 29 1.09 -16.66 0.40
C SER A 29 1.93 -15.56 -0.24
N LYS A 30 3.16 -15.33 0.25
CA LYS A 30 4.08 -14.33 -0.34
C LYS A 30 4.45 -14.65 -1.78
N ILE A 31 4.69 -15.93 -2.09
CA ILE A 31 5.01 -16.38 -3.45
C ILE A 31 3.80 -16.16 -4.37
N CYS A 32 2.60 -16.57 -3.94
CA CYS A 32 1.37 -16.34 -4.71
C CYS A 32 1.11 -14.86 -4.95
N GLU A 33 1.21 -14.02 -3.92
CA GLU A 33 1.07 -12.57 -4.03
C GLU A 33 2.08 -11.98 -5.02
N ARG A 34 3.33 -12.45 -5.00
CA ARG A 34 4.35 -11.98 -5.93
C ARG A 34 4.01 -12.32 -7.39
N ILE A 35 3.50 -13.53 -7.65
CA ILE A 35 3.09 -13.96 -8.99
C ILE A 35 1.93 -13.08 -9.49
N VAL A 36 0.91 -12.89 -8.64
CA VAL A 36 -0.24 -12.04 -8.98
C VAL A 36 0.20 -10.60 -9.21
N PHE A 37 1.05 -10.06 -8.34
CA PHE A 37 1.58 -8.70 -8.47
C PHE A 37 2.27 -8.47 -9.81
N ILE A 38 3.17 -9.37 -10.23
CA ILE A 38 3.91 -9.20 -11.50
C ILE A 38 2.93 -9.12 -12.68
N ARG A 39 1.96 -10.03 -12.75
CA ARG A 39 0.97 -10.07 -13.84
C ARG A 39 0.06 -8.84 -13.82
N LEU A 40 -0.47 -8.49 -12.65
CA LEU A 40 -1.34 -7.34 -12.48
C LEU A 40 -0.60 -6.04 -12.83
N TYR A 41 0.62 -5.87 -12.33
CA TYR A 41 1.39 -4.65 -12.53
C TYR A 41 1.69 -4.42 -14.02
N ASN A 42 2.09 -5.47 -14.75
CA ASN A 42 2.31 -5.38 -16.20
C ASN A 42 1.02 -5.00 -16.94
N PHE A 43 -0.12 -5.63 -16.61
CA PHE A 43 -1.41 -5.27 -17.17
C PHE A 43 -1.76 -3.79 -16.92
N LEU A 44 -1.57 -3.30 -15.69
CA LEU A 44 -1.84 -1.89 -15.35
C LEU A 44 -0.95 -0.91 -16.12
N LEU A 45 0.28 -1.30 -16.45
CA LEU A 45 1.17 -0.52 -17.31
C LEU A 45 0.69 -0.52 -18.76
N GLU A 46 0.29 -1.68 -19.29
CA GLU A 46 -0.20 -1.83 -20.68
C GLU A 46 -1.43 -0.95 -20.95
N ILE A 47 -2.37 -0.88 -20.00
CA ILE A 47 -3.56 -0.04 -20.12
C ILE A 47 -3.32 1.42 -19.68
N GLY A 48 -2.11 1.78 -19.28
CA GLY A 48 -1.77 3.15 -18.84
C GLY A 48 -2.52 3.61 -17.59
N PHE A 49 -2.91 2.70 -16.70
CA PHE A 49 -3.78 3.02 -15.55
C PHE A 49 -3.08 3.81 -14.44
N LEU A 50 -1.77 3.61 -14.26
CA LEU A 50 -1.02 4.27 -13.19
C LEU A 50 -0.78 5.74 -13.50
N TYR A 51 -1.06 6.61 -12.51
CA TYR A 51 -0.84 8.04 -12.67
C TYR A 51 0.64 8.38 -12.89
N LYS A 52 0.90 9.28 -13.84
CA LYS A 52 2.27 9.60 -14.28
C LYS A 52 3.19 10.16 -13.20
N PHE A 53 2.65 10.88 -12.21
CA PHE A 53 3.41 11.43 -11.07
C PHE A 53 3.24 10.63 -9.78
N GLN A 54 2.79 9.38 -9.87
CA GLN A 54 2.87 8.46 -8.74
C GLN A 54 4.28 7.88 -8.70
N SER A 55 5.06 8.17 -7.65
CA SER A 55 6.37 7.52 -7.44
C SER A 55 6.35 6.44 -6.36
N GLY A 56 5.33 6.45 -5.50
CA GLY A 56 5.16 5.41 -4.48
C GLY A 56 4.83 4.05 -5.11
N PHE A 57 5.50 3.00 -4.62
CA PHE A 57 5.27 1.60 -5.00
C PHE A 57 5.47 1.30 -6.50
N ARG A 58 6.30 2.08 -7.20
CA ARG A 58 6.67 1.82 -8.60
C ARG A 58 8.10 1.30 -8.71
N PRO A 59 8.31 0.11 -9.31
CA PRO A 59 9.65 -0.37 -9.64
C PRO A 59 10.39 0.63 -10.54
N GLY A 60 11.65 0.92 -10.21
CA GLY A 60 12.50 1.84 -10.97
C GLY A 60 12.21 3.33 -10.73
N ASP A 61 11.30 3.68 -9.83
CA ASP A 61 11.06 5.06 -9.41
C ASP A 61 11.43 5.25 -7.92
N SER A 62 11.54 6.50 -7.48
CA SER A 62 11.89 6.83 -6.11
C SER A 62 11.24 8.13 -5.64
N THR A 63 11.18 8.32 -4.33
CA THR A 63 10.73 9.58 -3.73
C THR A 63 11.64 10.76 -4.09
N VAL A 64 12.88 10.50 -4.52
CA VAL A 64 13.83 11.52 -4.97
C VAL A 64 13.36 12.16 -6.27
N ASN A 65 12.84 11.38 -7.22
CA ASN A 65 12.31 11.90 -8.49
C ASN A 65 11.13 12.84 -8.25
N GLN A 66 10.20 12.45 -7.37
CA GLN A 66 9.07 13.28 -7.00
C GLN A 66 9.49 14.58 -6.32
N LEU A 67 10.48 14.51 -5.41
CA LEU A 67 11.03 15.70 -4.74
C LEU A 67 11.70 16.64 -5.76
N LEU A 68 12.52 16.10 -6.66
CA LEU A 68 13.19 16.87 -7.69
C LEU A 68 12.19 17.57 -8.61
N TYR A 69 11.17 16.85 -9.07
CA TYR A 69 10.08 17.43 -9.87
C TYR A 69 9.38 18.57 -9.13
N PHE A 70 9.02 18.34 -7.86
CA PHE A 70 8.35 19.35 -7.03
C PHE A 70 9.21 20.60 -6.82
N VAL A 71 10.49 20.43 -6.48
CA VAL A 71 11.44 21.53 -6.29
C VAL A 71 11.64 22.31 -7.61
N HIS A 72 11.76 21.61 -8.74
CA HIS A 72 11.84 22.25 -10.04
C HIS A 72 10.60 23.11 -10.35
N GLN A 73 9.39 22.61 -10.07
CA GLN A 73 8.17 23.40 -10.24
C GLN A 73 8.15 24.67 -9.37
N ILE A 74 8.69 24.60 -8.16
CA ILE A 74 8.83 25.79 -7.29
C ILE A 74 9.75 26.83 -7.94
N TYR A 75 10.93 26.40 -8.40
CA TYR A 75 11.88 27.32 -9.03
C TYR A 75 11.32 27.97 -10.30
N CYS A 76 10.69 27.21 -11.19
CA CYS A 76 10.07 27.78 -12.39
C CYS A 76 8.97 28.80 -12.08
N ALA A 77 8.20 28.58 -11.02
CA ALA A 77 7.18 29.54 -10.59
C ALA A 77 7.81 30.83 -10.05
N PHE A 78 8.89 30.73 -9.27
CA PHE A 78 9.63 31.88 -8.77
C PHE A 78 10.27 32.71 -9.90
N GLU A 79 10.88 32.06 -10.89
CA GLU A 79 11.42 32.73 -12.07
C GLU A 79 10.33 33.47 -12.86
N ALA A 80 9.12 32.92 -12.90
CA ALA A 80 7.96 33.54 -13.52
C ALA A 80 7.28 34.61 -12.65
N GLY A 81 7.83 34.95 -11.48
CA GLY A 81 7.25 35.92 -10.54
C GLY A 81 5.93 35.47 -9.91
N LYS A 82 5.67 34.16 -9.85
CA LYS A 82 4.43 33.59 -9.32
C LYS A 82 4.61 33.09 -7.88
N GLU A 83 3.51 33.08 -7.14
CA GLU A 83 3.42 32.44 -5.83
C GLU A 83 3.13 30.93 -5.99
N VAL A 84 3.71 30.10 -5.12
CA VAL A 84 3.43 28.66 -5.05
C VAL A 84 2.74 28.34 -3.73
N ARG A 85 1.60 27.67 -3.81
CA ARG A 85 0.86 27.14 -2.65
C ARG A 85 0.77 25.63 -2.76
N VAL A 86 1.00 24.94 -1.64
CA VAL A 86 1.11 23.48 -1.60
C VAL A 86 0.19 22.94 -0.53
N VAL A 87 -0.59 21.92 -0.88
CA VAL A 87 -1.48 21.20 0.04
C VAL A 87 -0.97 19.77 0.17
N PHE A 88 -0.59 19.40 1.39
CA PHE A 88 -0.19 18.03 1.71
C PHE A 88 -1.37 17.29 2.30
N LEU A 89 -1.68 16.11 1.73
CA LEU A 89 -2.77 15.25 2.19
C LEU A 89 -2.17 13.93 2.68
N ASP A 90 -2.57 13.51 3.87
CA ASP A 90 -2.20 12.21 4.45
C ASP A 90 -3.45 11.42 4.83
N ILE A 91 -3.49 10.15 4.46
CA ILE A 91 -4.60 9.25 4.77
C ILE A 91 -4.23 8.45 6.01
N SER A 92 -4.87 8.76 7.13
CA SER A 92 -4.66 7.99 8.36
C SER A 92 -5.11 6.53 8.16
N LYS A 93 -4.24 5.58 8.53
CA LYS A 93 -4.51 4.13 8.45
C LYS A 93 -4.95 3.68 7.05
N ALA A 94 -4.24 4.13 6.01
CA ALA A 94 -4.63 3.91 4.61
C ALA A 94 -4.91 2.44 4.25
N PHE A 95 -4.13 1.48 4.77
CA PHE A 95 -4.34 0.05 4.51
C PHE A 95 -5.50 -0.55 5.30
N ASP A 96 -5.75 -0.06 6.52
CA ASP A 96 -6.84 -0.58 7.38
C ASP A 96 -8.21 -0.03 6.97
N ARG A 97 -8.24 1.07 6.21
CA ARG A 97 -9.47 1.77 5.80
C ARG A 97 -9.86 1.53 4.34
N VAL A 98 -9.24 0.56 3.67
CA VAL A 98 -9.57 0.26 2.27
C VAL A 98 -11.01 -0.26 2.19
N TRP A 99 -11.83 0.35 1.34
CA TRP A 99 -13.18 -0.15 1.08
C TRP A 99 -13.12 -1.33 0.11
N HIS A 100 -13.12 -2.55 0.65
CA HIS A 100 -12.92 -3.79 -0.10
C HIS A 100 -13.92 -3.97 -1.27
N ALA A 101 -15.21 -3.72 -1.06
CA ALA A 101 -16.21 -3.84 -2.12
C ALA A 101 -15.95 -2.84 -3.27
N GLY A 102 -15.58 -1.60 -2.94
CA GLY A 102 -15.21 -0.59 -3.93
C GLY A 102 -13.93 -0.94 -4.67
N LEU A 103 -12.94 -1.52 -3.98
CA LEU A 103 -11.72 -2.02 -4.60
C LEU A 103 -12.01 -3.13 -5.62
N LEU A 104 -12.81 -4.13 -5.25
CA LEU A 104 -13.20 -5.22 -6.16
C LEU A 104 -13.96 -4.68 -7.39
N LYS A 105 -14.89 -3.74 -7.20
CA LYS A 105 -15.60 -3.09 -8.32
C LYS A 105 -14.66 -2.30 -9.21
N LYS A 106 -13.65 -1.64 -8.65
CA LYS A 106 -12.64 -0.92 -9.41
C LYS A 106 -11.76 -1.87 -10.23
N LEU A 107 -11.35 -3.01 -9.66
CA LEU A 107 -10.61 -4.05 -10.37
C LEU A 107 -11.45 -4.63 -11.53
N GLU A 108 -12.73 -4.89 -11.28
CA GLU A 108 -13.67 -5.34 -12.31
C GLU A 108 -13.83 -4.31 -13.44
N ALA A 109 -13.94 -3.02 -13.11
CA ALA A 109 -14.13 -1.95 -14.09
C ALA A 109 -12.91 -1.79 -15.03
N ILE A 110 -11.70 -2.02 -14.54
CA ILE A 110 -10.47 -1.93 -15.35
C ILE A 110 -10.17 -3.21 -16.16
N GLY A 111 -11.06 -4.21 -16.13
CA GLY A 111 -10.97 -5.40 -16.97
C GLY A 111 -10.45 -6.66 -16.26
N ILE A 112 -10.27 -6.65 -14.94
CA ILE A 112 -9.94 -7.87 -14.20
C ILE A 112 -11.21 -8.71 -14.05
N ARG A 113 -11.18 -9.94 -14.57
CA ARG A 113 -12.32 -10.87 -14.58
C ARG A 113 -12.01 -12.14 -13.80
N ASN A 114 -12.99 -13.02 -13.70
CA ASN A 114 -12.79 -14.35 -13.14
C ASN A 114 -11.82 -15.16 -14.01
N PRO A 115 -10.95 -16.00 -13.40
CA PRO A 115 -10.92 -16.38 -11.98
C PRO A 115 -10.13 -15.42 -11.06
N LEU A 116 -9.42 -14.43 -11.60
CA LEU A 116 -8.53 -13.58 -10.81
C LEU A 116 -9.29 -12.64 -9.85
N LEU A 117 -10.47 -12.15 -10.25
CA LEU A 117 -11.29 -11.30 -9.38
C LEU A 117 -11.76 -12.06 -8.12
N GLN A 118 -12.22 -13.31 -8.27
CA GLN A 118 -12.56 -14.21 -7.16
C GLN A 118 -11.36 -14.48 -6.24
N TRP A 119 -10.15 -14.56 -6.81
CA TRP A 119 -8.94 -14.69 -5.98
C TRP A 119 -8.73 -13.45 -5.10
N PHE A 120 -8.93 -12.24 -5.63
CA PHE A 120 -8.84 -11.01 -4.82
C PHE A 120 -9.90 -10.97 -3.72
N GLU A 121 -11.15 -11.33 -4.04
CA GLU A 121 -12.24 -11.40 -3.08
C GLU A 121 -11.89 -12.37 -1.94
N SER A 122 -11.53 -13.60 -2.28
CA SER A 122 -11.10 -14.62 -1.32
C SER A 122 -9.89 -14.18 -0.49
N TYR A 123 -8.92 -13.50 -1.11
CA TYR A 123 -7.70 -13.02 -0.43
C TYR A 123 -7.99 -11.90 0.59
N LEU A 124 -9.00 -11.08 0.31
CA LEU A 124 -9.36 -9.92 1.12
C LEU A 124 -10.36 -10.24 2.23
N GLU A 125 -11.15 -11.29 2.07
CA GLU A 125 -12.20 -11.67 3.03
C GLU A 125 -11.70 -12.59 4.15
N ASN A 126 -12.35 -12.49 5.31
CA ASN A 126 -12.19 -13.40 6.46
C ASN A 126 -10.74 -13.68 6.84
N ARG A 127 -9.85 -12.70 6.63
CA ARG A 127 -8.47 -12.79 7.07
C ARG A 127 -8.46 -12.86 8.59
N ILE A 128 -7.63 -13.76 9.10
CA ILE A 128 -7.30 -13.84 10.52
C ILE A 128 -5.82 -13.56 10.71
N GLN A 129 -5.50 -13.03 11.88
CA GLN A 129 -4.17 -12.67 12.32
C GLN A 129 -4.00 -12.95 13.81
N ARG A 130 -2.75 -13.03 14.27
CA ARG A 130 -2.40 -13.10 15.68
C ARG A 130 -1.15 -12.30 15.96
N VAL A 131 -1.01 -11.74 17.14
CA VAL A 131 0.18 -10.99 17.54
C VAL A 131 1.25 -11.95 18.04
N VAL A 132 2.49 -11.78 17.59
CA VAL A 132 3.64 -12.57 18.06
C VAL A 132 4.71 -11.64 18.64
N ILE A 133 5.08 -11.86 19.90
CA ILE A 133 6.12 -11.11 20.62
C ILE A 133 7.03 -12.12 21.30
N GLU A 134 8.34 -12.03 21.04
CA GLU A 134 9.36 -12.87 21.70
C GLU A 134 9.04 -14.38 21.72
N GLY A 135 8.45 -14.88 20.62
CA GLY A 135 8.08 -16.29 20.46
C GLY A 135 6.73 -16.69 21.07
N GLN A 136 6.07 -15.80 21.81
CA GLN A 136 4.71 -16.01 22.32
C GLN A 136 3.68 -15.47 21.34
N SER A 137 2.53 -16.15 21.22
CA SER A 137 1.47 -15.75 20.30
C SER A 137 0.13 -15.55 21.00
N SER A 138 -0.62 -14.53 20.60
CA SER A 138 -2.04 -14.41 20.94
C SER A 138 -2.89 -15.46 20.22
N GLU A 139 -4.16 -15.52 20.59
CA GLU A 139 -5.19 -16.22 19.83
C GLU A 139 -5.36 -15.61 18.42
N TRP A 140 -5.99 -16.39 17.54
CA TRP A 140 -6.36 -15.94 16.20
C TRP A 140 -7.60 -15.05 16.25
N GLU A 141 -7.48 -13.85 15.70
CA GLU A 141 -8.55 -12.86 15.61
C GLU A 141 -8.67 -12.34 14.16
N LYS A 142 -9.79 -11.71 13.80
CA LYS A 142 -9.94 -11.06 12.49
C LYS A 142 -9.16 -9.74 12.44
#